data_AF-A0AAU8HU78-F1
#
_entry.id   AF-A0AAU8HU78-F1
#
_cell.length_a   1.000
_cell.length_b   1.000
_cell.length_c   1.000
_cell.angle_alpha   90.00
_cell.angle_beta   90.00
_cell.angle_gamma   90.00
#
_symmetry.space_group_name_H-M   'P 1'
#
loop_
_entity.id
_entity.type
_entity.pdbx_description
1 polymer ?
#
loop_
_entity_poly.entity_id
_entity_poly.type
_entity_poly.pdbx_seq_one_letter_code
_entity_poly.pdbx_strand_id
1 'polypeptide(L)'
;MDNQPLPLSQIGKITDTAIDKIPQFYPDIDVENYVIMPNHVHLLLTIKENGSRHCSTTKPKQNQKIPMFVKHLKEHVTRQLGRSIWQRSYHDHVIRNEQKYQ
;
A
#
# COMPACT_ATOMS: atom_id res chain seq x y z
N MET A 1 -7.12 30.99 -3.62
CA MET A 1 -7.98 29.96 -3.00
C MET A 1 -7.04 28.93 -2.41
N ASP A 2 -6.82 29.02 -1.12
CA ASP A 2 -5.84 28.22 -0.38
C ASP A 2 -6.27 26.74 -0.32
N ASN A 3 -5.55 25.88 -1.05
CA ASN A 3 -5.64 24.43 -0.91
C ASN A 3 -4.94 24.01 0.39
N GLN A 4 -5.52 24.35 1.55
CA GLN A 4 -5.11 23.75 2.81
C GLN A 4 -5.64 22.31 2.84
N PRO A 5 -4.79 21.29 2.84
CA PRO A 5 -5.24 19.90 2.94
C PRO A 5 -6.06 19.76 4.23
N LEU A 6 -7.28 19.22 4.09
CA LEU A 6 -8.17 19.02 5.23
C LEU A 6 -7.44 18.20 6.31
N PRO A 7 -7.56 18.59 7.59
CA PRO A 7 -6.87 17.88 8.66
C PRO A 7 -7.35 16.42 8.71
N LEU A 8 -6.40 15.48 8.67
CA LEU A 8 -6.70 14.06 8.78
C LEU A 8 -7.42 13.76 10.10
N SER A 9 -8.45 12.91 10.03
CA SER A 9 -9.09 12.34 11.21
C SER A 9 -8.09 11.51 12.02
N GLN A 10 -8.43 11.15 13.26
CA GLN A 10 -7.56 10.28 14.07
C GLN A 10 -7.24 8.95 13.37
N ILE A 11 -8.24 8.37 12.68
CA ILE A 11 -8.05 7.17 11.85
C ILE A 11 -7.12 7.46 10.67
N GLY A 12 -7.28 8.63 10.03
CA GLY A 12 -6.41 9.09 8.96
C GLY A 12 -4.96 9.18 9.41
N LYS A 13 -4.68 9.79 10.56
CA LYS A 13 -3.33 9.92 11.14
C LYS A 13 -2.67 8.57 11.45
N ILE A 14 -3.45 7.62 11.97
CA ILE A 14 -2.96 6.25 12.22
C ILE A 14 -2.61 5.56 10.90
N THR A 15 -3.47 5.72 9.90
CA THR A 15 -3.26 5.14 8.57
C THR A 15 -2.05 5.75 7.88
N ASP A 16 -1.89 7.07 7.96
CA ASP A 16 -0.76 7.84 7.48
C ASP A 16 0.57 7.33 8.08
N THR A 17 0.59 7.18 9.41
CA THR A 17 1.75 6.61 10.13
C THR A 17 2.04 5.17 9.70
N ALA A 18 1.01 4.37 9.40
CA ALA A 18 1.20 3.00 8.94
C ALA A 18 1.77 2.96 7.52
N ILE A 19 1.32 3.85 6.63
CA ILE A 19 1.82 3.96 5.25
C ILE A 19 3.30 4.37 5.25
N ASP A 20 3.74 5.19 6.20
CA ASP A 20 5.15 5.58 6.33
C ASP A 20 6.04 4.44 6.88
N LYS A 21 5.54 3.67 7.85
CA LYS A 21 6.34 2.64 8.54
C LYS A 21 6.40 1.30 7.83
N ILE A 22 5.30 0.85 7.23
CA ILE A 22 5.21 -0.51 6.68
C ILE A 22 6.19 -0.73 5.50
N PRO A 23 6.38 0.19 4.55
CA PRO A 23 7.31 0.01 3.42
C PRO A 23 8.76 -0.24 3.86
N GLN A 24 9.17 0.25 5.04
CA GLN A 24 10.52 0.03 5.59
C GLN A 24 10.86 -1.46 5.79
N PHE A 25 9.84 -2.33 5.91
CA PHE A 25 10.01 -3.78 6.01
C PHE A 25 10.00 -4.50 4.66
N TYR A 26 9.76 -3.79 3.56
CA TYR A 26 9.63 -4.34 2.20
C TYR A 26 10.61 -3.64 1.25
N PRO A 27 11.87 -4.09 1.16
CA PRO A 27 12.88 -3.43 0.30
C PRO A 27 12.53 -3.47 -1.20
N ASP A 28 11.64 -4.37 -1.61
CA ASP A 28 11.19 -4.52 -2.98
C ASP A 28 9.91 -3.72 -3.30
N ILE A 29 9.31 -3.02 -2.32
CA ILE A 29 8.06 -2.27 -2.48
C ILE A 29 8.27 -0.83 -2.02
N ASP A 30 8.10 0.10 -2.94
CA ASP A 30 8.02 1.52 -2.63
C ASP A 30 6.58 2.01 -2.70
N VAL A 31 6.21 2.94 -1.83
CA VAL A 31 4.98 3.72 -1.95
C VAL A 31 5.33 5.02 -2.69
N GLU A 32 4.90 5.16 -3.93
CA GLU A 32 5.17 6.37 -4.72
C GLU A 32 4.25 7.51 -4.32
N ASN A 33 2.95 7.23 -4.22
CA ASN A 33 1.92 8.21 -3.87
C ASN A 33 0.79 7.52 -3.10
N TYR A 34 0.08 8.28 -2.28
CA TYR A 34 -1.12 7.79 -1.60
C TYR A 34 -2.10 8.93 -1.29
N VAL A 35 -3.38 8.58 -1.14
CA VAL A 35 -4.44 9.50 -0.74
C VAL A 35 -5.32 8.82 0.30
N ILE A 36 -5.50 9.50 1.43
CA ILE A 36 -6.39 9.06 2.51
C ILE A 36 -7.67 9.88 2.46
N MET A 37 -8.77 9.22 2.11
CA MET A 37 -10.12 9.79 2.17
C MET A 37 -10.87 9.24 3.39
N PRO A 38 -11.96 9.91 3.83
CA PRO A 38 -12.72 9.48 5.00
C PRO A 38 -13.26 8.03 4.93
N ASN A 39 -13.51 7.51 3.72
CA ASN A 39 -14.11 6.19 3.48
C ASN A 39 -13.17 5.18 2.79
N HIS A 40 -12.06 5.60 2.17
CA HIS A 40 -11.13 4.69 1.51
C HIS A 40 -9.73 5.29 1.35
N VAL A 41 -8.77 4.46 0.98
CA VAL A 41 -7.37 4.84 0.78
C VAL A 41 -6.92 4.34 -0.58
N HIS A 42 -6.26 5.20 -1.35
CA HIS A 42 -5.56 4.84 -2.59
C HIS A 42 -4.06 4.81 -2.34
N LEU A 43 -3.41 3.76 -2.85
CA LEU A 43 -1.97 3.55 -2.77
C LEU A 43 -1.45 3.30 -4.18
N LEU A 44 -0.37 3.98 -4.55
CA LEU A 44 0.42 3.74 -5.74
C LEU A 44 1.73 3.08 -5.30
N LEU A 45 1.89 1.81 -5.64
CA LEU A 45 3.02 0.99 -5.21
C LEU A 45 3.88 0.62 -6.41
N THR A 46 5.19 0.75 -6.25
CA THR A 46 6.17 0.30 -7.25
C THR A 46 6.95 -0.88 -6.72
N ILE A 47 7.00 -1.93 -7.53
CA ILE A 47 7.71 -3.16 -7.21
C ILE A 47 9.07 -3.12 -7.90
N LYS A 48 10.14 -3.07 -7.12
CA LYS A 48 11.50 -3.15 -7.64
C LYS A 48 11.81 -4.61 -7.99
N GLU A 49 12.19 -4.87 -9.24
CA GLU A 49 12.78 -6.15 -9.60
C GLU A 49 14.25 -6.18 -9.15
N ASN A 50 14.50 -6.65 -7.94
CA ASN A 50 15.85 -7.00 -7.50
C ASN A 50 16.30 -8.29 -8.23
N GLY A 51 16.77 -8.13 -9.48
CA GLY A 51 17.83 -8.88 -10.15
C GLY A 51 17.84 -10.42 -10.20
N SER A 52 16.95 -11.15 -9.54
CA SER A 52 17.01 -12.61 -9.50
C SER A 52 16.18 -13.21 -10.63
N ARG A 53 16.68 -13.06 -11.86
CA ARG A 53 16.40 -14.02 -12.95
C ARG A 53 17.15 -15.31 -12.65
N HIS A 54 16.87 -15.96 -11.53
CA HIS A 54 17.37 -17.30 -11.29
C HIS A 54 16.44 -18.30 -11.98
N CYS A 55 17.03 -19.05 -12.89
CA CYS A 55 16.52 -20.29 -13.43
C CYS A 55 16.22 -21.24 -12.25
N SER A 56 14.95 -21.37 -11.87
CA SER A 56 14.44 -22.53 -11.12
C SER A 56 12.93 -22.63 -11.28
N THR A 57 12.45 -23.85 -11.46
CA THR A 57 11.06 -24.27 -11.69
C THR A 57 10.14 -24.06 -10.49
N THR A 58 10.37 -23.03 -9.66
CA THR A 58 9.46 -22.69 -8.55
C THR A 58 9.64 -21.22 -8.16
N LYS A 59 9.15 -20.29 -8.99
CA LYS A 59 9.08 -18.87 -8.61
C LYS A 59 8.15 -18.74 -7.40
N PRO A 60 8.58 -18.28 -6.20
CA PRO A 60 7.62 -17.76 -5.24
C PRO A 60 6.93 -16.58 -5.94
N LYS A 61 5.64 -16.75 -6.25
CA LYS A 61 4.88 -15.84 -7.11
C LYS A 61 5.04 -14.41 -6.57
N GLN A 62 5.65 -13.50 -7.34
CA GLN A 62 5.65 -12.04 -7.07
C GLN A 62 4.24 -11.55 -6.67
N ASN A 63 3.20 -12.24 -7.15
CA ASN A 63 1.78 -12.10 -6.79
C ASN A 63 1.43 -12.26 -5.28
N GLN A 64 2.35 -12.66 -4.40
CA GLN A 64 2.07 -12.79 -2.95
C GLN A 64 2.55 -11.59 -2.11
N LYS A 65 3.48 -10.77 -2.61
CA LYS A 65 4.07 -9.68 -1.81
C LYS A 65 3.08 -8.53 -1.56
N ILE A 66 2.33 -8.11 -2.57
CA ILE A 66 1.31 -7.06 -2.44
C ILE A 66 0.18 -7.47 -1.48
N PRO A 67 -0.43 -8.68 -1.59
CA PRO A 67 -1.40 -9.14 -0.60
C PRO A 67 -0.86 -9.11 0.84
N MET A 68 0.40 -9.51 1.07
CA MET A 68 1.01 -9.45 2.39
C MET A 68 1.22 -8.03 2.89
N PHE A 69 1.69 -7.12 2.02
CA PHE A 69 1.84 -5.70 2.35
C PHE A 69 0.49 -5.10 2.79
N VAL A 70 -0.55 -5.29 1.98
CA VAL A 70 -1.90 -4.79 2.29
C VAL A 70 -2.43 -5.41 3.58
N LYS A 71 -2.19 -6.71 3.80
CA LYS A 71 -2.55 -7.38 5.04
C LYS A 71 -1.88 -6.72 6.25
N HIS A 72 -0.56 -6.55 6.24
CA HIS A 72 0.15 -5.95 7.36
C HIS A 72 -0.23 -4.50 7.62
N LEU A 73 -0.48 -3.73 6.55
CA LEU A 73 -1.00 -2.37 6.68
C LEU A 73 -2.38 -2.37 7.36
N LYS A 74 -3.31 -3.20 6.89
CA LYS A 74 -4.65 -3.32 7.49
C LYS A 74 -4.58 -3.77 8.95
N GLU A 75 -3.73 -4.77 9.25
CA GLU A 75 -3.52 -5.30 10.60
C GLU A 75 -2.91 -4.27 11.54
N HIS A 76 -1.91 -3.51 11.09
CA HIS A 76 -1.27 -2.45 11.89
C HIS A 76 -2.30 -1.41 12.33
N VAL A 77 -3.11 -0.91 11.38
CA VAL A 77 -4.15 0.07 11.67
C VAL A 77 -5.24 -0.53 12.58
N THR A 78 -5.67 -1.77 12.29
CA THR A 78 -6.68 -2.48 13.11
C THR A 78 -6.22 -2.63 14.56
N ARG A 79 -4.94 -2.98 14.76
CA ARG A 79 -4.36 -3.16 16.09
C ARG A 79 -4.28 -1.84 16.86
N GLN A 80 -3.93 -0.73 16.20
CA GLN A 80 -3.92 0.58 16.85
C GLN A 80 -5.33 1.09 17.19
N LEU A 81 -6.33 0.74 16.39
CA LEU A 81 -7.72 1.14 16.62
C LEU A 81 -8.48 0.20 17.58
N GLY A 82 -7.95 -0.99 17.85
CA GLY A 82 -8.63 -2.04 18.63
C GLY A 82 -9.84 -2.67 17.92
N ARG A 83 -10.13 -2.29 16.67
CA ARG A 83 -11.22 -2.81 15.85
C ARG A 83 -10.89 -2.72 14.37
N SER A 84 -11.42 -3.65 13.57
CA SER A 84 -11.27 -3.57 12.11
C SER A 84 -12.24 -2.54 11.54
N ILE A 85 -11.72 -1.68 10.67
CA ILE A 85 -12.50 -0.72 9.87
C ILE A 85 -12.46 -1.05 8.37
N TRP A 86 -11.72 -2.09 8.00
CA TRP A 86 -11.43 -2.40 6.61
C TRP A 86 -12.48 -3.31 6.00
N GLN A 87 -12.83 -3.05 4.75
CA GLN A 87 -13.49 -4.03 3.90
C GLN A 87 -12.60 -5.26 3.70
N ARG A 88 -13.25 -6.43 3.53
CA ARG A 88 -12.58 -7.74 3.43
C ARG A 88 -11.57 -7.79 2.27
N SER A 89 -11.91 -7.23 1.11
CA SER A 89 -11.07 -7.19 -0.09
C SER A 89 -10.35 -5.86 -0.26
N TYR A 90 -9.60 -5.72 -1.35
CA TYR A 90 -9.09 -4.45 -1.86
C TYR A 90 -9.15 -4.51 -3.39
N HIS A 91 -9.18 -3.34 -4.02
CA HIS A 91 -9.09 -3.25 -5.48
C HIS A 91 -7.66 -2.90 -5.85
N ASP A 92 -7.01 -3.72 -6.68
CA ASP A 92 -5.70 -3.44 -7.25
C ASP A 92 -5.77 -3.40 -8.78
N HIS A 93 -4.90 -2.61 -9.37
CA HIS A 93 -4.73 -2.52 -10.81
C HIS A 93 -3.26 -2.35 -11.12
N VAL A 94 -2.71 -3.26 -11.93
CA VAL A 94 -1.29 -3.24 -12.31
C VAL A 94 -1.10 -2.29 -13.49
N ILE A 95 -0.34 -1.21 -13.27
CA ILE A 95 0.06 -0.28 -14.32
C ILE A 95 1.37 -0.82 -14.94
N ARG A 96 1.32 -1.27 -16.19
CA ARG A 96 2.49 -1.84 -16.91
C ARG A 96 3.05 -0.93 -18.01
N ASN A 97 2.29 0.06 -18.45
CA ASN A 97 2.63 0.95 -19.55
C ASN A 97 2.53 2.41 -19.09
N GLU A 98 3.53 3.23 -19.44
CA GLU A 98 3.59 4.67 -19.16
C GLU A 98 2.39 5.44 -19.76
N GLN A 99 1.74 4.91 -20.81
CA GLN A 99 0.55 5.52 -21.43
C GLN A 99 -0.72 5.54 -20.55
N LYS A 100 -0.70 4.95 -19.35
CA LYS A 100 -1.79 5.04 -18.37
C LYS A 100 -1.52 6.03 -17.22
N TYR A 101 -0.43 6.78 -17.29
CA TYR A 101 -0.06 7.85 -16.35
C TYR A 101 -0.58 9.23 -16.82
N GLN A 102 -1.84 9.30 -17.26
CA GLN A 102 -2.51 10.57 -17.60
C GLN A 102 -3.73 10.78 -16.72
#